data_AF-A0A6C0CR97-F1
#
_entry.id   AF-A0A6C0CR97-F1
#
_cell.length_a   1.000
_cell.length_b   1.000
_cell.length_c   1.000
_cell.angle_alpha   90.00
_cell.angle_beta   90.00
_cell.angle_gamma   90.00
#
_symmetry.space_group_name_H-M   'P 1'
#
loop_
_entity.id
_entity.type
_entity.pdbx_description
1 polymer ?
#
loop_
_entity_poly.entity_id
_entity_poly.type
_entity_poly.pdbx_seq_one_letter_code
_entity_poly.pdbx_strand_id
1 'polypeptide(L)'
;MSKYTLCLTEPYFSYFHGAMENRNTFNKLNGQFLCQETFDLFEFYHDEECWQEYIYHMENWLNFAYSRGEIATNDAVQPIEHPIIKNFWKLHKNKHYCQLNIAKTYETETGELMCVLKTFWISIFQRKFRNYIAKKKKIIRLRKCPKQLFHRSIYGKWKKI
;
A
#
# COMPACT_ATOMS: atom_id res chain seq x y z
N MET A 1 11.16 -20.89 -7.29
CA MET A 1 10.11 -19.85 -7.39
C MET A 1 10.34 -18.77 -6.33
N SER A 2 9.96 -17.52 -6.61
CA SER A 2 10.04 -16.42 -5.64
C SER A 2 9.21 -16.72 -4.39
N LYS A 3 9.70 -16.31 -3.21
CA LYS A 3 8.94 -16.39 -1.94
C LYS A 3 7.84 -15.32 -1.84
N TYR A 4 7.88 -14.33 -2.72
CA TYR A 4 6.99 -13.18 -2.71
C TYR A 4 6.21 -13.11 -4.01
N THR A 5 4.97 -12.65 -3.89
CA THR A 5 4.00 -12.58 -4.97
C THR A 5 3.54 -11.14 -5.14
N LEU A 6 3.21 -10.78 -6.38
CA LEU A 6 2.50 -9.53 -6.68
C LEU A 6 1.01 -9.76 -6.46
N CYS A 7 0.36 -8.90 -5.69
CA CYS A 7 -1.02 -9.13 -5.28
C CYS A 7 -1.77 -7.83 -5.02
N LEU A 8 -3.09 -7.88 -5.17
CA LEU A 8 -4.00 -6.91 -4.59
C LEU A 8 -4.34 -7.31 -3.17
N THR A 9 -4.37 -6.32 -2.29
CA THR A 9 -4.52 -6.57 -0.86
C THR A 9 -5.42 -5.54 -0.23
N GLU A 10 -6.14 -5.93 0.81
CA GLU A 10 -6.87 -5.03 1.68
C GLU A 10 -6.73 -5.46 3.14
N PRO A 11 -6.88 -4.56 4.12
CA PRO A 11 -7.05 -4.91 5.51
C PRO A 11 -8.25 -5.83 5.67
N TYR A 12 -8.03 -6.92 6.38
CA TYR A 12 -9.10 -7.83 6.71
C TYR A 12 -10.09 -7.15 7.65
N PHE A 13 -11.38 -7.24 7.35
CA PHE A 13 -12.43 -6.77 8.23
C PHE A 13 -13.48 -7.87 8.43
N SER A 14 -13.59 -8.38 9.64
CA SER A 14 -14.51 -9.45 10.03
C SER A 14 -15.96 -9.17 9.70
N TYR A 15 -16.38 -7.90 9.64
CA TYR A 15 -17.73 -7.55 9.23
C TYR A 15 -18.01 -7.95 7.76
N PHE A 16 -17.02 -7.79 6.87
CA PHE A 16 -17.15 -8.13 5.45
C PHE A 16 -16.71 -9.56 5.14
N HIS A 17 -15.65 -10.05 5.78
CA HIS A 17 -14.98 -11.30 5.41
C HIS A 17 -15.27 -12.45 6.37
N GLY A 18 -15.67 -12.14 7.60
CA GLY A 18 -15.98 -13.15 8.60
C GLY A 18 -17.33 -13.82 8.35
N ALA A 19 -17.49 -15.01 8.93
CA ALA A 19 -18.78 -15.70 8.98
C ALA A 19 -19.89 -14.77 9.51
N MET A 20 -21.11 -14.87 8.96
CA MET A 20 -22.22 -13.97 9.29
C MET A 20 -22.48 -13.88 10.80
N GLU A 21 -22.41 -15.03 11.47
CA GLU A 21 -22.57 -15.19 12.91
C GLU A 21 -21.49 -14.49 13.76
N ASN A 22 -20.33 -14.21 13.17
CA ASN A 22 -19.15 -13.64 13.85
C ASN A 22 -18.82 -12.20 13.41
N ARG A 23 -19.63 -11.57 12.56
CA ARG A 23 -19.34 -10.23 11.98
C ARG A 23 -19.07 -9.15 13.03
N ASN A 24 -19.73 -9.24 14.19
CA ASN A 24 -19.63 -8.28 15.29
C ASN A 24 -18.69 -8.75 16.42
N THR A 25 -17.99 -9.88 16.25
CA THR A 25 -17.04 -10.40 17.22
C THR A 25 -15.61 -10.03 16.85
N PHE A 26 -14.76 -9.87 17.86
CA PHE A 26 -13.34 -9.59 17.62
C PHE A 26 -12.68 -10.79 16.92
N ASN A 27 -12.21 -10.56 15.69
CA ASN A 27 -11.39 -11.51 14.96
C ASN A 27 -9.92 -11.06 14.98
N LYS A 28 -9.01 -11.96 15.35
CA LYS A 28 -7.54 -11.74 15.35
C LYS A 28 -7.00 -11.34 13.98
N LEU A 29 -7.70 -11.69 12.90
CA LEU A 29 -7.32 -11.35 11.53
C LEU A 29 -7.55 -9.87 11.20
N ASN A 30 -8.36 -9.12 11.95
CA ASN A 30 -8.61 -7.69 11.71
C ASN A 30 -7.33 -6.83 11.74
N GLY A 31 -6.21 -7.33 12.28
CA GLY A 31 -4.92 -6.65 12.26
C GLY A 31 -4.04 -6.98 11.05
N GLN A 32 -4.55 -7.78 10.12
CA GLN A 32 -3.80 -8.39 9.03
C GLN A 32 -4.35 -7.95 7.66
N PHE A 33 -3.64 -8.34 6.60
CA PHE A 33 -4.05 -8.06 5.23
C PHE A 33 -4.55 -9.33 4.57
N LEU A 34 -5.72 -9.23 3.94
CA LEU A 34 -6.27 -10.21 3.03
C LEU A 34 -5.63 -10.02 1.65
N CYS A 35 -5.27 -11.12 1.00
CA CYS A 35 -4.86 -11.15 -0.40
C CYS A 35 -6.10 -11.43 -1.23
N GLN A 36 -6.50 -10.44 -2.04
CA GLN A 36 -7.70 -10.53 -2.88
C GLN A 36 -7.40 -11.27 -4.17
N GLU A 37 -6.29 -10.92 -4.81
CA GLU A 37 -5.89 -11.51 -6.08
C GLU A 37 -4.36 -11.56 -6.17
N THR A 38 -3.83 -12.59 -6.82
CA THR A 38 -2.39 -12.71 -7.13
C THR A 38 -2.17 -12.62 -8.62
N PHE A 39 -1.10 -11.93 -9.02
CA PHE A 39 -0.78 -11.71 -10.43
C PHE A 39 0.51 -12.42 -10.76
N ASP A 40 0.50 -13.22 -11.84
CA ASP A 40 1.74 -13.72 -12.41
C ASP A 40 2.53 -12.56 -13.04
N LEU A 41 3.86 -12.66 -13.01
CA LEU A 41 4.72 -11.62 -13.58
C LEU A 41 4.57 -11.53 -15.09
N PHE A 42 4.36 -12.65 -15.78
CA PHE A 42 4.13 -12.65 -17.21
C PHE A 42 2.85 -11.88 -17.54
N GLU A 43 1.74 -12.21 -16.87
CA GLU A 43 0.47 -11.49 -17.02
C GLU A 43 0.65 -9.99 -16.73
N PHE A 44 1.28 -9.64 -15.61
CA PHE A 44 1.51 -8.24 -15.23
C PHE A 44 2.25 -7.42 -16.31
N TYR A 45 3.23 -8.01 -17.00
CA TYR A 45 4.01 -7.31 -18.03
C TYR A 45 3.37 -7.31 -19.42
N HIS A 46 2.45 -8.23 -19.71
CA HIS A 46 1.92 -8.44 -21.07
C HIS A 46 0.41 -8.18 -21.18
N ASP A 47 -0.28 -8.04 -20.06
CA ASP A 47 -1.71 -7.79 -19.97
C ASP A 47 -1.97 -6.64 -18.98
N GLU A 48 -1.88 -5.40 -19.50
CA GLU A 48 -2.08 -4.19 -18.69
C GLU A 48 -3.55 -4.01 -18.24
N GLU A 49 -4.51 -4.57 -18.97
CA GLU A 49 -5.94 -4.40 -18.69
C GLU A 49 -6.35 -5.25 -17.48
N CYS A 50 -5.83 -6.49 -17.37
CA CYS A 50 -6.21 -7.43 -16.33
C CYS A 50 -6.13 -6.84 -14.91
N TRP A 51 -4.96 -6.39 -14.45
CA TRP A 51 -4.83 -5.89 -13.06
C TRP A 51 -5.48 -4.51 -12.83
N GLN A 52 -5.67 -3.72 -13.89
CA GLN A 52 -6.36 -2.42 -13.80
C GLN A 52 -7.87 -2.60 -13.57
N GLU A 53 -8.47 -3.56 -14.26
CA GLU A 53 -9.88 -3.91 -14.07
C GLU A 53 -10.14 -4.40 -12.64
N TYR A 54 -9.28 -5.26 -12.09
CA TYR A 54 -9.40 -5.69 -10.69
C TYR A 54 -9.34 -4.52 -9.70
N ILE A 55 -8.43 -3.56 -9.92
CA ILE A 55 -8.37 -2.34 -9.10
C ILE A 55 -9.68 -1.56 -9.21
N TYR A 56 -10.19 -1.35 -10.42
CA TYR A 56 -11.44 -0.65 -10.67
C TYR A 56 -12.63 -1.33 -9.95
N HIS A 57 -12.72 -2.66 -10.02
CA HIS A 57 -13.76 -3.43 -9.34
C HIS A 57 -13.66 -3.33 -7.82
N MET A 58 -12.45 -3.42 -7.25
CA MET A 58 -12.24 -3.23 -5.81
C MET A 58 -12.65 -1.84 -5.36
N GLU A 59 -12.26 -0.79 -6.07
CA GLU A 59 -12.64 0.59 -5.75
C GLU A 59 -14.17 0.77 -5.75
N ASN A 60 -14.86 0.19 -6.72
CA ASN A 60 -16.32 0.24 -6.79
C ASN A 60 -17.00 -0.55 -5.68
N TRP A 61 -16.51 -1.75 -5.37
CA TRP A 61 -17.02 -2.56 -4.26
C TRP A 61 -16.90 -1.83 -2.93
N LEU A 62 -15.78 -1.14 -2.69
CA LEU A 62 -15.56 -0.35 -1.48
C LEU A 62 -16.50 0.85 -1.36
N ASN A 63 -16.74 1.56 -2.47
CA ASN A 63 -17.71 2.66 -2.50
C ASN A 63 -19.12 2.14 -2.18
N PHE A 64 -19.48 0.98 -2.72
CA PHE A 64 -20.74 0.32 -2.41
C PHE A 64 -20.82 -0.13 -0.94
N ALA A 65 -19.78 -0.77 -0.42
CA ALA A 65 -19.70 -1.22 0.97
C ALA A 65 -19.78 -0.05 1.96
N TYR A 66 -19.16 1.10 1.64
CA TYR A 66 -19.28 2.33 2.42
C TYR A 66 -20.74 2.84 2.44
N SER A 67 -21.42 2.84 1.28
CA SER A 67 -22.82 3.29 1.19
C SER A 67 -23.81 2.37 1.92
N ARG A 68 -23.47 1.08 2.09
CA ARG A 68 -24.25 0.10 2.85
C ARG A 68 -23.75 -0.13 4.26
N GLY A 69 -22.65 0.52 4.64
CA GLY A 69 -21.92 0.29 5.89
C GLY A 69 -22.63 0.88 7.10
N GLU A 70 -23.95 0.84 7.10
CA GLU A 70 -24.86 1.47 8.03
C GLU A 70 -25.59 0.35 8.78
N ILE A 71 -25.36 0.25 10.09
CA ILE A 71 -26.25 -0.56 10.93
C ILE A 71 -27.46 0.32 11.21
N ALA A 72 -28.63 -0.08 10.72
CA ALA A 72 -29.89 0.48 11.17
C ALA A 72 -30.12 0.03 12.62
N THR A 73 -29.64 0.83 13.57
CA THR A 73 -30.10 0.74 14.95
C THR A 73 -31.36 1.59 15.08
N ASN A 74 -32.27 1.21 15.99
CA ASN A 74 -33.64 1.73 16.06
C ASN A 74 -33.78 3.27 16.07
N ASP A 75 -32.71 4.05 16.30
CA ASP A 75 -32.77 5.52 16.32
C ASP A 75 -31.63 6.25 15.57
N ALA A 76 -30.67 5.56 14.93
CA ALA A 76 -29.64 6.21 14.13
C ALA A 76 -28.91 5.24 13.18
N VAL A 77 -28.58 5.75 12.00
CA VAL A 77 -27.59 5.19 11.10
C VAL A 77 -26.20 5.46 11.68
N GLN A 78 -25.48 4.41 12.08
CA GLN A 78 -24.09 4.51 12.53
C GLN A 78 -23.17 3.81 11.52
N PRO A 79 -22.05 4.46 11.13
CA PRO A 79 -21.08 3.84 10.24
C PRO A 79 -20.39 2.68 10.97
N ILE A 80 -20.24 1.55 10.29
CA ILE A 80 -19.56 0.37 10.83
C ILE A 80 -18.07 0.70 11.03
N GLU A 81 -17.58 0.59 12.25
CA GLU A 81 -16.19 0.87 12.56
C GLU A 81 -15.32 -0.39 12.51
N HIS A 82 -14.14 -0.25 11.91
CA HIS A 82 -13.15 -1.30 11.93
C HIS A 82 -12.47 -1.35 13.31
N PRO A 83 -12.34 -2.51 13.96
CA PRO A 83 -11.93 -2.61 15.38
C PRO A 83 -10.49 -2.13 15.67
N ILE A 84 -9.59 -2.19 14.69
CA ILE A 84 -8.19 -1.74 14.84
C ILE A 84 -7.90 -0.43 14.08
N ILE A 85 -8.37 -0.32 12.83
CA ILE A 85 -8.09 0.81 11.93
C ILE A 85 -9.15 1.91 12.11
N LYS A 86 -8.90 2.84 13.04
CA LYS A 86 -9.85 3.93 13.37
C LYS A 86 -10.32 4.77 12.19
N ASN A 87 -9.46 4.98 11.19
CA ASN A 87 -9.76 5.78 10.01
C ASN A 87 -10.00 4.92 8.76
N PHE A 88 -10.51 3.69 8.93
CA PHE A 88 -10.72 2.70 7.87
C PHE A 88 -11.37 3.32 6.63
N TRP A 89 -12.55 3.92 6.76
CA TRP A 89 -13.25 4.51 5.62
C TRP A 89 -12.52 5.68 4.96
N LYS A 90 -11.76 6.46 5.73
CA LYS A 90 -10.94 7.53 5.16
C LYS A 90 -9.78 6.98 4.34
N LEU A 91 -9.21 5.83 4.73
CA LEU A 91 -8.16 5.16 3.96
C LEU A 91 -8.71 4.68 2.61
N HIS A 92 -9.90 4.08 2.59
CA HIS A 92 -10.52 3.55 1.37
C HIS A 92 -10.90 4.63 0.35
N LYS A 93 -11.14 5.87 0.80
CA LYS A 93 -11.38 7.02 -0.09
C LYS A 93 -10.11 7.53 -0.79
N ASN A 94 -8.94 7.02 -0.43
CA ASN A 94 -7.70 7.42 -1.07
C ASN A 94 -7.56 6.71 -2.43
N LYS A 95 -7.30 7.48 -3.49
CA LYS A 95 -7.05 6.97 -4.87
C LYS A 95 -5.92 5.95 -4.96
N HIS A 96 -5.05 5.86 -3.94
CA HIS A 96 -3.95 4.89 -3.88
C HIS A 96 -4.18 3.79 -2.85
N TYR A 97 -5.43 3.56 -2.46
CA TYR A 97 -5.79 2.53 -1.51
C TYR A 97 -5.70 1.14 -2.16
N CYS A 98 -6.46 0.93 -3.23
CA CYS A 98 -6.39 -0.26 -4.07
C CYS A 98 -5.13 -0.17 -4.94
N GLN A 99 -4.06 -0.80 -4.50
CA GLN A 99 -2.80 -0.82 -5.24
C GLN A 99 -2.14 -2.19 -5.14
N LEU A 100 -1.35 -2.50 -6.17
CA LEU A 100 -0.54 -3.70 -6.18
C LEU A 100 0.53 -3.65 -5.09
N ASN A 101 0.70 -4.78 -4.43
CA ASN A 101 1.66 -4.99 -3.37
C ASN A 101 2.51 -6.22 -3.64
N ILE A 102 3.77 -6.16 -3.25
CA ILE A 102 4.62 -7.33 -3.10
C ILE A 102 4.40 -7.85 -1.68
N ALA A 103 3.92 -9.08 -1.55
CA ALA A 103 3.64 -9.67 -0.25
C ALA A 103 4.15 -11.11 -0.16
N LYS A 104 4.25 -11.60 1.08
CA LYS A 104 4.34 -13.02 1.36
C LYS A 104 2.94 -13.51 1.72
N THR A 105 2.34 -14.35 0.90
CA THR A 105 1.01 -14.94 1.14
C THR A 105 1.11 -16.18 2.01
N TYR A 106 0.01 -16.51 2.69
CA TYR A 106 -0.20 -17.77 3.41
C TYR A 106 -1.70 -18.01 3.55
N GLU A 107 -2.10 -19.26 3.44
CA GLU A 107 -3.49 -19.67 3.70
C GLU A 107 -3.70 -19.87 5.20
N THR A 108 -4.89 -19.51 5.65
CA THR A 108 -5.37 -19.79 7.00
C THR A 108 -6.07 -21.15 7.05
N GLU A 109 -6.29 -21.69 8.25
CA GLU A 109 -7.07 -22.92 8.46
C GLU A 109 -8.52 -22.81 7.94
N THR A 110 -9.05 -21.58 7.89
CA THR A 110 -10.37 -21.24 7.37
C THR A 110 -10.41 -21.08 5.85
N GLY A 111 -9.27 -21.23 5.16
CA GLY A 111 -9.16 -21.11 3.70
C GLY A 111 -9.00 -19.68 3.18
N GLU A 112 -8.95 -18.67 4.06
CA GLU A 112 -8.70 -17.27 3.67
C GLU A 112 -7.22 -17.10 3.30
N LEU A 113 -6.95 -16.47 2.15
CA LEU A 113 -5.59 -16.17 1.71
C LEU A 113 -5.10 -14.85 2.32
N MET A 114 -4.29 -14.94 3.36
CA MET A 114 -3.75 -13.78 4.07
C MET A 114 -2.35 -13.42 3.58
N CYS A 115 -1.87 -12.22 3.91
CA CYS A 115 -0.55 -11.78 3.47
C CYS A 115 0.17 -10.82 4.42
N VAL A 116 1.50 -10.84 4.33
CA VAL A 116 2.39 -9.87 4.98
C VAL A 116 3.05 -9.00 3.92
N LEU A 117 2.67 -7.71 3.90
CA LEU A 117 3.17 -6.73 2.95
C LEU A 117 4.68 -6.52 3.07
N LYS A 118 5.38 -6.54 1.93
CA LYS A 118 6.81 -6.21 1.80
C LYS A 118 7.05 -4.90 1.06
N THR A 119 6.08 -4.43 0.29
CA THR A 119 6.12 -3.14 -0.43
C THR A 119 6.48 -1.98 0.49
N PHE A 120 5.98 -1.95 1.73
CA PHE A 120 6.21 -0.84 2.66
C PHE A 120 7.70 -0.53 2.90
N TRP A 121 8.51 -1.57 3.13
CA TRP A 121 9.94 -1.43 3.37
C TRP A 121 10.68 -0.96 2.12
N ILE A 122 10.29 -1.50 0.96
CA ILE A 122 10.83 -1.09 -0.33
C ILE A 122 10.52 0.39 -0.58
N SER A 123 9.29 0.84 -0.33
CA SER A 123 8.88 2.24 -0.47
C SER A 123 9.66 3.18 0.44
N ILE A 124 9.94 2.79 1.70
CA ILE A 124 10.80 3.57 2.61
C ILE A 124 12.21 3.69 2.04
N PHE A 125 12.80 2.56 1.64
CA PHE A 125 14.15 2.51 1.08
C PHE A 125 14.25 3.39 -0.17
N GLN A 126 13.35 3.19 -1.13
CA GLN A 126 13.30 3.96 -2.37
C GLN A 126 13.16 5.46 -2.11
N ARG A 127 12.30 5.87 -1.16
CA ARG A 127 12.16 7.29 -0.78
C ARG A 127 13.46 7.87 -0.23
N LYS A 128 14.13 7.15 0.68
CA LYS A 128 15.43 7.59 1.23
C LYS A 128 16.49 7.67 0.14
N PHE A 129 16.54 6.70 -0.76
CA PHE A 129 17.49 6.66 -1.87
C PHE A 129 17.27 7.81 -2.86
N ARG A 130 16.02 8.05 -3.29
CA ARG A 130 15.67 9.20 -4.15
C ARG A 130 16.09 10.53 -3.51
N ASN A 131 15.84 10.71 -2.22
CA ASN A 131 16.26 11.91 -1.48
C ASN A 131 17.79 12.06 -1.43
N TYR A 132 18.51 10.97 -1.20
CA TYR A 132 19.97 10.97 -1.24
C TYR A 132 20.53 11.36 -2.61
N ILE A 133 19.99 10.78 -3.69
CA ILE A 133 20.38 11.12 -5.06
C ILE A 133 20.06 12.58 -5.38
N ALA A 134 18.89 13.09 -4.96
CA ALA A 134 18.53 14.50 -5.14
C ALA A 134 19.53 15.44 -4.44
N LYS A 135 19.92 15.12 -3.20
CA LYS A 135 20.96 15.86 -2.47
C LYS A 135 22.30 15.83 -3.19
N LYS A 136 22.74 14.66 -3.68
CA LYS A 136 23.98 14.52 -4.46
C LYS A 136 23.93 15.36 -5.75
N LYS A 137 22.83 15.28 -6.51
CA LYS A 137 22.64 16.08 -7.74
C LYS A 137 22.72 17.58 -7.45
N LYS A 138 22.12 18.05 -6.35
CA LYS A 138 22.21 19.46 -5.92
C LYS A 138 23.67 19.87 -5.63
N ILE A 139 24.40 19.06 -4.87
CA ILE A 139 25.82 19.32 -4.57
C ILE A 139 26.66 19.36 -5.84
N ILE A 140 26.48 18.39 -6.75
CA ILE A 140 27.18 18.36 -8.04
C ILE A 140 26.88 19.63 -8.83
N ARG A 141 25.62 20.05 -8.92
CA ARG A 141 25.23 21.28 -9.61
C ARG A 141 25.93 22.51 -9.05
N LEU A 142 25.98 22.64 -7.72
CA LEU A 142 26.66 23.75 -7.05
C LEU A 142 28.18 23.73 -7.29
N ARG A 143 28.78 22.54 -7.37
CA ARG A 143 30.22 22.35 -7.61
C ARG A 143 30.63 22.55 -9.07
N LYS A 144 29.70 22.45 -10.02
CA LYS A 144 29.95 22.62 -11.45
C LYS A 144 30.17 24.07 -11.87
N CYS A 145 29.87 25.06 -11.03
CA CYS A 145 30.06 26.46 -11.43
C CYS A 145 31.56 26.84 -11.49
N PRO A 146 31.99 27.69 -12.44
CA PRO A 146 33.40 28.03 -12.64
C PRO A 146 34.11 28.50 -11.36
N LYS A 147 33.43 29.31 -10.54
CA LYS A 147 33.96 29.80 -9.26
C LYS A 147 34.33 28.68 -8.28
N GLN A 148 33.51 27.63 -8.22
CA GLN A 148 33.78 26.49 -7.34
C GLN A 148 34.87 25.58 -7.90
N LEU A 149 34.94 25.43 -9.22
CA LEU A 149 36.01 24.71 -9.89
C LEU A 149 37.36 25.40 -9.66
N PHE A 150 37.42 26.73 -9.84
CA PHE A 150 38.60 27.54 -9.58
C PHE A 150 39.03 27.51 -8.11
N HIS A 151 38.07 27.58 -7.18
CA HIS A 151 38.39 27.38 -5.77
C HIS A 151 39.02 26.01 -5.53
N ARG A 152 38.48 24.94 -6.13
CA ARG A 152 39.05 23.60 -5.97
C ARG A 152 40.45 23.48 -6.58
N SER A 153 40.73 24.15 -7.70
CA SER A 153 42.06 24.12 -8.30
C SER A 153 43.11 24.80 -7.43
N ILE A 154 42.76 25.90 -6.74
CA ILE A 154 43.68 26.60 -5.83
C ILE A 154 43.89 25.82 -4.53
N TYR A 155 42.79 25.36 -3.89
CA TYR A 155 42.83 24.87 -2.51
C TYR A 155 42.80 23.34 -2.38
N GLY A 156 42.70 22.59 -3.48
CA GLY A 156 42.62 21.12 -3.53
C GLY A 156 41.29 20.53 -3.00
N LYS A 157 40.43 21.34 -2.37
CA LYS A 157 39.16 20.92 -1.75
C LYS A 157 37.99 21.78 -2.21
N TRP A 158 36.81 21.17 -2.22
CA TRP A 158 35.56 21.91 -2.43
C TRP A 158 35.33 22.88 -1.28
N LYS A 159 34.80 24.07 -1.57
CA LYS A 159 34.28 24.96 -0.53
C LYS A 159 33.13 24.26 0.21
N LYS A 160 32.98 24.47 1.52
CA LYS A 160 31.81 24.00 2.27
C LYS A 160 30.58 24.74 1.73
N ILE A 161 29.53 23.97 1.39
CA ILE A 161 28.25 24.42 0.83
C ILE A 161 27.14 23.95 1.76
#